data_AF-A0A7G3AMJ4-F1
#
_entry.id   AF-A0A7G3AMJ4-F1
#
_cell.length_a   1.000
_cell.length_b   1.000
_cell.length_c   1.000
_cell.angle_alpha   90.00
_cell.angle_beta   90.00
_cell.angle_gamma   90.00
#
_symmetry.space_group_name_H-M   'P 1'
#
loop_
_entity.id
_entity.type
_entity.pdbx_description
1 polymer ?
#
loop_
_entity_poly.entity_id
_entity_poly.type
_entity_poly.pdbx_seq_one_letter_code
_entity_poly.pdbx_strand_id
1 'polypeptide(L)' 'MCLGDVLARMELFLFFSSLMHTFDLKLPEGEPMPSLKGQVGVTITPKAFRVCLTPRPLAVPQVIVSDPVTGTLRNVGSY' A
#
# COMPACT_ATOMS: atom_id res chain seq x y z
N MET A 1 9.40 -11.21 23.78
CA MET A 1 8.03 -11.22 23.21
C MET A 1 7.39 -9.88 23.54
N CYS A 2 6.81 -9.19 22.56
CA CYS A 2 6.23 -7.85 22.74
C CYS A 2 4.70 -7.96 22.86
N LEU A 3 4.08 -7.08 23.67
CA LEU A 3 2.62 -7.06 23.85
C LEU A 3 1.86 -6.90 22.52
N GLY A 4 2.43 -6.13 21.59
CA GLY A 4 1.84 -5.86 20.28
C GLY A 4 2.18 -6.86 19.16
N ASP A 5 2.84 -8.00 19.42
CA ASP A 5 3.35 -8.88 18.33
C ASP A 5 2.24 -9.35 17.36
N VAL A 6 1.11 -9.81 17.90
CA VAL A 6 -0.02 -10.29 17.08
C VAL A 6 -0.66 -9.14 16.29
N LEU A 7 -0.92 -8.02 16.96
CA LEU A 7 -1.53 -6.84 16.34
C LEU A 7 -0.63 -6.26 15.24
N ALA A 8 0.66 -6.11 15.52
CA ALA A 8 1.62 -5.58 14.56
C ALA A 8 1.70 -6.43 13.29
N ARG A 9 1.66 -7.77 13.41
CA ARG A 9 1.66 -8.67 12.23
C ARG A 9 0.42 -8.49 11.36
N MET A 10 -0.76 -8.39 11.99
CA MET A 10 -2.02 -8.20 11.27
C MET A 10 -2.06 -6.84 10.58
N GLU A 11 -1.70 -5.77 11.29
CA GLU A 11 -1.68 -4.42 10.75
C GLU A 11 -0.69 -4.31 9.58
N LEU A 12 0.54 -4.80 9.76
CA LEU A 12 1.58 -4.76 8.74
C LEU A 12 1.15 -5.50 7.47
N PHE A 13 0.54 -6.67 7.63
CA PHE A 13 0.04 -7.46 6.51
C PHE A 13 -1.08 -6.74 5.77
N LEU A 14 -2.11 -6.27 6.47
CA LEU A 14 -3.27 -5.62 5.85
C LEU A 14 -2.89 -4.28 5.20
N PHE A 15 -2.04 -3.50 5.86
CA PHE A 15 -1.54 -2.25 5.33
C PHE A 15 -0.71 -2.46 4.05
N PHE A 16 0.33 -3.31 4.10
CA PHE A 16 1.19 -3.50 2.94
C PHE A 16 0.50 -4.25 1.80
N SER A 17 -0.32 -5.26 2.09
CA SER A 17 -1.08 -5.95 1.04
C SER A 17 -2.01 -4.97 0.32
N SER A 18 -2.82 -4.20 1.06
CA SER A 18 -3.74 -3.23 0.45
C SER A 18 -2.99 -2.16 -0.35
N LEU A 19 -1.91 -1.62 0.21
CA LEU A 19 -1.06 -0.62 -0.43
C LEU A 19 -0.42 -1.18 -1.70
N MET A 20 0.19 -2.36 -1.62
CA MET A 20 0.80 -3.00 -2.76
C MET A 20 -0.25 -3.35 -3.78
N HIS A 21 -1.42 -3.89 -3.44
CA HIS A 21 -2.50 -4.26 -4.38
C HIS A 21 -3.05 -3.07 -5.16
N THR A 22 -3.11 -1.89 -4.52
CA THR A 22 -3.76 -0.69 -5.07
C THR A 22 -2.80 0.22 -5.83
N PHE A 23 -1.51 0.23 -5.49
CA PHE A 23 -0.56 1.19 -6.05
C PHE A 23 0.71 0.52 -6.58
N ASP A 24 1.25 1.10 -7.64
CA ASP A 24 2.64 0.92 -8.04
C ASP A 24 3.51 1.98 -7.35
N LEU A 25 4.51 1.50 -6.62
CA LEU A 25 5.47 2.33 -5.91
C LEU A 25 6.68 2.57 -6.82
N LYS A 26 6.99 3.83 -7.09
CA LYS A 26 8.15 4.22 -7.89
C LYS A 26 8.92 5.34 -7.19
N LEU A 27 10.21 5.42 -7.49
CA LEU A 27 10.97 6.62 -7.13
C LEU A 27 10.54 7.79 -8.04
N PRO A 28 10.52 9.02 -7.51
CA PRO A 28 10.44 10.21 -8.35
C PRO A 28 11.57 10.23 -9.38
N GLU A 29 11.32 10.82 -10.54
CA GLU A 29 12.30 10.90 -11.61
C GLU A 29 13.55 11.68 -11.15
N GLY A 30 14.73 11.12 -11.42
CA GLY A 30 16.01 11.72 -11.05
C GLY A 30 16.41 11.54 -9.57
N GLU A 31 15.59 10.95 -8.71
CA GLU A 31 15.98 10.66 -7.33
C GLU A 31 16.81 9.37 -7.22
N PRO A 32 17.87 9.35 -6.38
CA PRO A 32 18.67 8.15 -6.15
C PRO A 32 17.92 7.13 -5.27
N MET A 33 18.38 5.87 -5.30
CA MET A 33 17.86 4.83 -4.41
C MET A 33 17.95 5.26 -2.93
N PRO A 34 16.92 4.98 -2.09
CA PRO A 34 16.96 5.31 -0.68
C PRO A 34 18.11 4.58 0.02
N SER A 35 18.72 5.22 1.01
CA SER A 35 19.77 4.58 1.80
C SER A 35 19.19 3.45 2.64
N LEU A 36 19.84 2.29 2.63
CA LEU A 36 19.52 1.16 3.50
C LEU A 36 20.13 1.29 4.91
N LYS A 37 20.85 2.40 5.18
CA LYS A 37 21.37 2.68 6.52
C LYS A 37 20.24 3.20 7.41
N GLY A 38 20.00 2.49 8.51
CA GLY A 38 19.09 2.95 9.56
C GLY A 38 19.71 4.05 10.42
N GLN A 39 18.88 4.99 10.86
CA GLN A 39 19.18 5.98 11.88
C GLN A 39 18.76 5.42 13.24
N VAL A 40 19.66 5.48 14.23
CA VAL A 40 19.43 4.90 15.56
C VAL A 40 18.77 5.92 16.48
N GLY A 41 17.66 5.54 17.12
CA GLY A 41 17.00 6.27 18.20
C GLY A 41 16.32 5.30 19.15
N VAL A 42 15.09 5.59 19.59
CA VAL A 42 14.25 4.63 20.31
C VAL A 42 13.92 3.41 19.43
N THR A 43 13.81 3.64 18.12
CA THR A 43 13.70 2.62 17.08
C THR A 43 14.76 2.87 16.00
N ILE A 44 14.94 1.90 15.09
CA ILE A 44 15.75 2.08 13.88
C ILE A 44 14.84 2.57 12.75
N THR A 45 15.10 3.77 12.23
CA THR A 45 14.28 4.39 11.18
C THR A 45 15.08 4.67 9.90
N PRO A 46 14.47 4.64 8.71
CA PRO A 46 15.16 5.04 7.49
C PRO A 46 15.33 6.56 7.44
N LYS A 47 16.34 7.03 6.68
CA LYS A 47 16.42 8.44 6.29
C LYS A 47 15.20 8.80 5.42
N ALA A 48 14.64 10.00 5.59
CA ALA A 48 13.52 10.46 4.77
C ALA A 48 13.82 10.39 3.27
N PHE A 49 12.87 9.85 2.49
CA PHE A 49 12.91 9.72 1.04
C PHE A 49 11.50 9.89 0.46
N ARG A 50 11.41 10.17 -0.84
CA ARG A 50 10.15 10.37 -1.53
C ARG A 50 9.80 9.15 -2.38
N VAL A 51 8.50 8.90 -2.51
CA VAL A 51 7.94 7.82 -3.32
C VAL A 51 6.74 8.35 -4.07
N CYS A 52 6.59 7.97 -5.33
CA CYS A 52 5.41 8.19 -6.13
C CYS A 52 4.50 6.96 -6.02
N LEU A 53 3.23 7.18 -5.69
CA LEU A 53 2.20 6.15 -5.67
C LEU A 53 1.31 6.33 -6.89
N THR A 54 1.36 5.40 -7.84
CA THR A 54 0.50 5.41 -9.03
C THR A 54 -0.60 4.37 -8.86
N PRO A 55 -1.90 4.73 -8.93
CA PRO A 55 -2.98 3.76 -8.82
C PRO A 55 -2.86 2.67 -9.89
N ARG A 56 -2.99 1.41 -9.49
CA ARG A 56 -3.06 0.30 -10.43
C ARG A 56 -4.46 0.20 -11.03
N PRO A 57 -4.57 -0.06 -12.35
CA PRO A 57 -5.83 -0.43 -12.94
C PRO A 57 -6.33 -1.70 -12.26
N LEU A 58 -7.46 -1.58 -11.58
CA LEU A 58 -8.23 -2.73 -11.14
C LEU A 58 -8.71 -3.37 -12.44
N ALA A 59 -8.11 -4.49 -12.84
CA ALA A 59 -8.53 -5.19 -14.04
C ALA A 59 -9.99 -5.63 -13.86
N VAL A 60 -10.91 -4.80 -14.32
CA VAL A 60 -12.21 -5.21 -14.78
C VAL A 60 -11.95 -5.50 -16.25
N PRO A 61 -11.96 -6.77 -16.71
CA PRO A 61 -12.30 -7.02 -18.10
C PRO A 61 -13.59 -6.24 -18.33
N GLN A 62 -13.53 -5.19 -19.16
CA GLN A 62 -14.66 -4.36 -19.56
C GLN A 62 -15.62 -5.23 -20.38
N VAL A 63 -16.23 -6.24 -19.78
CA VAL A 63 -17.41 -6.88 -20.35
C VAL A 63 -18.56 -5.94 -19.99
N ILE A 64 -18.74 -4.95 -20.87
CA ILE A 64 -20.01 -4.31 -21.20
C ILE A 64 -20.96 -4.16 -20.01
N VAL A 65 -20.90 -3.02 -19.32
CA VAL A 65 -22.07 -2.56 -18.54
C VAL A 65 -22.34 -1.10 -18.90
N SER A 66 -23.13 -0.95 -19.95
CA SER A 66 -23.93 0.25 -20.18
C SER A 66 -25.05 0.29 -19.13
N ASP A 67 -24.78 0.80 -17.93
CA ASP A 67 -25.87 1.21 -17.03
C ASP A 67 -25.43 2.36 -16.12
N PRO A 68 -26.14 3.51 -16.09
CA PRO A 68 -25.68 4.72 -15.41
C PRO A 68 -26.11 4.81 -13.93
N VAL A 69 -26.64 3.74 -13.33
CA VAL A 69 -27.16 3.79 -11.96
C VAL A 69 -26.74 2.54 -11.20
N THR A 70 -25.54 2.53 -10.64
CA THR A 70 -25.20 1.90 -9.34
C THR A 70 -23.75 2.26 -9.02
N GLY A 71 -23.54 3.20 -8.09
CA GLY A 71 -22.22 3.42 -7.52
C GLY A 71 -21.71 2.12 -6.91
N THR A 72 -20.62 1.58 -7.46
CA THR A 72 -20.11 0.25 -7.11
C THR A 72 -19.54 0.26 -5.70
N LEU A 73 -20.39 -0.05 -4.70
CA LEU A 73 -19.93 -0.43 -3.36
C LEU A 73 -19.19 -1.76 -3.50
N ARG A 74 -17.88 -1.75 -3.24
CA ARG A 74 -17.15 -3.00 -3.02
C ARG A 74 -17.67 -3.62 -1.73
N ASN A 75 -18.00 -4.90 -1.78
CA ASN A 75 -18.31 -5.68 -0.59
C ASN A 75 -17.03 -5.73 0.27
N VAL A 76 -16.96 -4.87 1.29
CA VAL A 76 -15.90 -4.89 2.29
C VAL A 76 -16.22 -6.06 3.20
N GLY A 77 -15.67 -7.23 2.87
CA GLY A 77 -15.53 -8.40 3.75
C GLY A 77 -16.81 -8.82 4.48
N SER A 78 -17.61 -9.69 3.87
CA SER A 78 -18.49 -10.57 4.63
C SER A 78 -17.70 -11.79 5.12
N TYR A 79 -16.85 -11.62 6.13
CA TYR A 79 -16.43 -12.63 7.11
C TYR A 79 -15.90 -11.94 8.36
#